data_AF-A0A553WAL4-F1
#
_entry.id   AF-A0A553WAL4-F1
#
_cell.length_a   1.000
_cell.length_b   1.000
_cell.length_c   1.000
_cell.angle_alpha   90.00
_cell.angle_beta   90.00
_cell.angle_gamma   90.00
#
_symmetry.space_group_name_H-M   'P 1'
#
loop_
_entity.id
_entity.type
_entity.pdbx_description
1 polymer ?
#
loop_
_entity_poly.entity_id
_entity_poly.type
_entity_poly.pdbx_seq_one_letter_code
_entity_poly.pdbx_strand_id
1 'polypeptide(L)'
;MRSISGYLSCAAATALLVTVPGSAQKTTGPKAQYSMDVSTMSGMGMGAMMGGGLGGMFGGGGDSYMLELKLTSATPSPQQPEKADHFFQPSAKLGKSVPLIGDAPGKPSKPDRDYDPRGMEKPKGRLLMFWGCYTKAPKGQPFIIDFAKMPTAQMPANMPAQMRGMQAAAMARDANAAWWPNGQSGKQPKSGSSLRGEHRVASAYTPEIKFAVMNDYMAALNVNPSEQLGAILLKWSSVPTATGYVAWAMGGMERAGQGGDLVMWTSASSRDNGVGMDWLAPAEVQRQIAAKNVMPPTQTTCSIPAEAKAAAGGMMFGSMNAFGPEENFSFPPKPADPKAVWNIDWTAKVRFRSSASFMTGMGAMGSAAGQDGAPARKPKACKGPLGIPIPGSSC
;
A
#
# COMPACT_ATOMS: atom_id res chain seq x y z
N MET A 1 -8.38 89.78 -12.41
CA MET A 1 -7.08 89.07 -12.26
C MET A 1 -7.34 87.87 -11.36
N ARG A 2 -7.68 86.69 -11.93
CA ARG A 2 -6.83 85.48 -12.07
C ARG A 2 -6.19 84.97 -10.77
N SER A 3 -6.70 83.85 -10.23
CA SER A 3 -5.96 82.60 -9.92
C SER A 3 -6.85 81.66 -9.08
N ILE A 4 -7.34 80.54 -9.61
CA ILE A 4 -6.74 79.18 -9.75
C ILE A 4 -7.05 78.28 -8.55
N SER A 5 -7.81 77.22 -8.86
CA SER A 5 -8.19 76.05 -8.06
C SER A 5 -7.00 75.17 -7.66
N GLY A 6 -7.15 74.44 -6.55
CA GLY A 6 -6.31 73.28 -6.22
C GLY A 6 -7.05 72.29 -5.33
N TYR A 7 -7.70 71.30 -5.95
CA TYR A 7 -8.23 70.12 -5.26
C TYR A 7 -7.06 69.17 -4.94
N LEU A 8 -6.79 68.89 -3.65
CA LEU A 8 -5.92 67.80 -3.24
C LEU A 8 -6.69 66.47 -3.31
N SER A 9 -6.25 65.58 -4.19
CA SER A 9 -6.74 64.21 -4.30
C SER A 9 -5.90 63.30 -3.38
N CYS A 10 -6.54 62.62 -2.42
CA CYS A 10 -5.90 61.60 -1.59
C CYS A 10 -5.67 60.33 -2.42
N ALA A 11 -4.41 60.04 -2.76
CA ALA A 11 -4.01 58.79 -3.39
C ALA A 11 -3.95 57.65 -2.34
N ALA A 12 -4.74 56.61 -2.56
CA ALA A 12 -4.65 55.35 -1.82
C ALA A 12 -3.38 54.59 -2.22
N ALA A 13 -2.52 54.28 -1.26
CA ALA A 13 -1.32 53.47 -1.46
C ALA A 13 -1.69 51.98 -1.50
N THR A 14 -1.65 51.38 -2.68
CA THR A 14 -1.82 49.93 -2.88
C THR A 14 -0.52 49.22 -2.54
N ALA A 15 -0.51 48.43 -1.46
CA ALA A 15 0.61 47.55 -1.13
C ALA A 15 0.66 46.37 -2.12
N LEU A 16 1.66 46.37 -3.01
CA LEU A 16 1.96 45.24 -3.89
C LEU A 16 2.60 44.11 -3.07
N LEU A 17 1.88 43.00 -2.91
CA LEU A 17 2.45 41.73 -2.48
C LEU A 17 3.38 41.22 -3.59
N VAL A 18 4.69 41.35 -3.38
CA VAL A 18 5.70 40.70 -4.22
C VAL A 18 5.66 39.21 -3.91
N THR A 19 5.02 38.44 -4.78
CA THR A 19 5.20 36.99 -4.83
C THR A 19 6.62 36.73 -5.34
N VAL A 20 7.51 36.23 -4.48
CA VAL A 20 8.83 35.75 -4.92
C VAL A 20 8.58 34.42 -5.64
N PRO A 21 8.80 34.32 -6.98
CA PRO A 21 8.78 33.02 -7.64
C PRO A 21 9.95 32.21 -7.10
N GLY A 22 9.66 31.16 -6.33
CA GLY A 22 10.67 30.17 -5.95
C GLY A 22 11.31 29.63 -7.23
N SER A 23 12.59 29.93 -7.43
CA SER A 23 13.33 29.42 -8.59
C SER A 23 13.45 27.91 -8.45
N ALA A 24 12.62 27.18 -9.18
CA ALA A 24 12.81 25.74 -9.37
C ALA A 24 14.11 25.54 -10.14
N GLN A 25 15.08 24.86 -9.52
CA GLN A 25 16.34 24.49 -10.15
C GLN A 25 16.07 23.71 -11.44
N LYS A 26 16.74 24.07 -12.54
CA LYS A 26 16.58 23.37 -13.83
C LYS A 26 17.12 21.94 -13.69
N THR A 27 16.32 20.94 -14.06
CA THR A 27 16.68 19.52 -13.98
C THR A 27 16.60 18.84 -15.35
N THR A 28 17.54 17.96 -15.66
CA THR A 28 17.48 17.04 -16.81
C THR A 28 17.64 15.59 -16.35
N GLY A 29 17.15 14.63 -17.14
CA GLY A 29 17.08 13.22 -16.74
C GLY A 29 15.87 12.93 -15.82
N PRO A 30 15.90 11.82 -15.07
CA PRO A 30 16.96 10.82 -14.97
C PRO A 30 17.04 9.88 -16.19
N LYS A 31 18.24 9.35 -16.48
CA LYS A 31 18.40 8.26 -17.46
C LYS A 31 17.80 6.95 -16.96
N ALA A 32 17.83 6.72 -15.65
CA ALA A 32 17.24 5.55 -15.00
C ALA A 32 16.52 5.89 -13.68
N GLN A 33 15.39 5.24 -13.42
CA GLN A 33 14.69 5.34 -12.14
C GLN A 33 14.52 3.96 -11.56
N TYR A 34 14.88 3.83 -10.30
CA TYR A 34 14.75 2.60 -9.54
C TYR A 34 13.79 2.79 -8.36
N SER A 35 12.87 1.86 -8.15
CA SER A 35 12.01 1.83 -6.96
C SER A 35 12.10 0.49 -6.25
N MET A 36 12.08 0.55 -4.92
CA MET A 36 12.01 -0.58 -4.01
C MET A 36 10.88 -0.33 -3.02
N ASP A 37 9.82 -1.13 -3.13
CA ASP A 37 8.64 -1.06 -2.29
C ASP A 37 8.67 -2.23 -1.30
N VAL A 38 8.75 -1.91 -0.01
CA VAL A 38 9.01 -2.84 1.09
C VAL A 38 7.80 -2.92 2.00
N SER A 39 7.05 -4.02 1.93
CA SER A 39 5.86 -4.24 2.74
C SER A 39 6.08 -5.34 3.78
N THR A 40 5.72 -5.06 5.03
CA THR A 40 5.57 -6.09 6.07
C THR A 40 4.11 -6.43 6.25
N MET A 41 3.72 -7.63 5.83
CA MET A 41 2.34 -8.11 5.81
C MET A 41 2.05 -9.02 7.01
N SER A 42 0.84 -8.91 7.51
CA SER A 42 0.34 -9.61 8.69
C SER A 42 -1.19 -9.75 8.63
N GLY A 43 -1.77 -10.51 9.57
CA GLY A 43 -3.23 -10.63 9.71
C GLY A 43 -3.85 -11.93 9.17
N MET A 44 -5.16 -12.07 9.42
CA MET A 44 -5.92 -13.31 9.24
C MET A 44 -6.29 -13.47 7.74
N GLY A 45 -5.73 -14.50 7.09
CA GLY A 45 -5.94 -14.79 5.66
C GLY A 45 -4.66 -14.97 4.86
N MET A 46 -3.54 -14.35 5.26
CA MET A 46 -2.25 -14.51 4.57
C MET A 46 -1.67 -15.92 4.73
N GLY A 47 -1.84 -16.54 5.89
CA GLY A 47 -1.41 -17.93 6.13
C GLY A 47 -2.17 -18.94 5.27
N ALA A 48 -3.46 -18.71 5.03
CA ALA A 48 -4.32 -19.58 4.22
C ALA A 48 -4.12 -19.36 2.70
N MET A 49 -3.96 -18.11 2.26
CA MET A 49 -3.72 -17.76 0.85
C MET A 49 -2.32 -18.13 0.36
N MET A 50 -1.33 -18.24 1.26
CA MET A 50 0.03 -18.68 0.94
C MET A 50 0.24 -20.20 1.14
N GLY A 51 -0.83 -20.99 1.05
CA GLY A 51 -0.77 -22.45 1.04
C GLY A 51 -0.54 -23.12 2.40
N GLY A 52 -0.59 -22.37 3.51
CA GLY A 52 -0.61 -22.95 4.84
C GLY A 52 -2.01 -23.45 5.16
N GLY A 53 -2.19 -24.75 5.37
CA GLY A 53 -3.47 -25.37 5.77
C GLY A 53 -4.00 -24.84 7.11
N LEU A 54 -4.79 -25.63 7.85
CA LEU A 54 -5.44 -25.21 9.10
C LEU A 54 -4.50 -24.51 10.13
N GLY A 55 -3.19 -24.77 10.10
CA GLY A 55 -2.18 -24.07 10.93
C GLY A 55 -1.97 -22.58 10.59
N GLY A 56 -2.25 -22.14 9.36
CA GLY A 56 -2.28 -20.73 8.97
C GLY A 56 -3.52 -19.98 9.48
N MET A 57 -4.53 -20.71 9.92
CA MET A 57 -5.75 -20.18 10.56
C MET A 57 -5.55 -19.92 12.07
N PHE A 58 -4.57 -20.60 12.68
CA PHE A 58 -4.26 -20.56 14.11
C PHE A 58 -3.01 -19.72 14.46
N GLY A 59 -2.76 -18.63 13.73
CA GLY A 59 -1.92 -17.54 14.24
C GLY A 59 -0.47 -17.90 14.61
N GLY A 60 0.17 -18.82 13.90
CA GLY A 60 1.64 -18.96 13.92
C GLY A 60 2.21 -18.33 12.65
N GLY A 61 2.92 -17.21 12.65
CA GLY A 61 3.63 -16.51 13.72
C GLY A 61 4.98 -16.07 13.16
N GLY A 62 4.95 -15.24 12.11
CA GLY A 62 6.15 -14.69 11.47
C GLY A 62 5.79 -13.58 10.49
N ASP A 63 6.57 -12.50 10.51
CA ASP A 63 6.44 -11.40 9.58
C ASP A 63 6.61 -11.90 8.13
N SER A 64 5.63 -11.59 7.28
CA SER A 64 5.74 -11.85 5.85
C SER A 64 6.25 -10.60 5.16
N TYR A 65 7.45 -10.64 4.61
CA TYR A 65 7.99 -9.53 3.84
C TYR A 65 7.61 -9.66 2.38
N MET A 66 7.26 -8.54 1.77
CA MET A 66 7.03 -8.41 0.34
C MET A 66 7.91 -7.28 -0.19
N LEU A 67 8.60 -7.60 -1.28
CA LEU A 67 9.52 -6.73 -1.97
C LEU A 67 9.10 -6.63 -3.43
N GLU A 68 8.79 -5.42 -3.87
CA GLU A 68 8.56 -5.10 -5.27
C GLU A 68 9.67 -4.15 -5.75
N LEU A 69 10.34 -4.55 -6.83
CA LEU A 69 11.45 -3.79 -7.40
C LEU A 69 11.11 -3.42 -8.83
N LYS A 70 11.46 -2.20 -9.24
CA LYS A 70 11.27 -1.76 -10.62
C LYS A 70 12.41 -0.85 -11.06
N LEU A 71 13.02 -1.18 -12.18
CA LEU A 71 13.97 -0.36 -12.89
C LEU A 71 13.31 0.13 -14.17
N THR A 72 13.30 1.43 -14.42
CA THR A 72 12.85 2.03 -15.68
C THR A 72 13.97 2.83 -16.31
N SER A 73 14.01 2.86 -17.64
CA SER A 73 15.00 3.62 -18.42
C SER A 73 14.35 4.62 -19.35
N ALA A 74 15.00 5.76 -19.57
CA ALA A 74 14.60 6.75 -20.55
C ALA A 74 14.71 6.23 -22.00
N THR A 75 15.56 5.23 -22.23
CA THR A 75 15.78 4.61 -23.54
C THR A 75 15.59 3.09 -23.47
N PRO A 76 15.11 2.44 -24.54
CA PRO A 76 14.92 1.00 -24.58
C PRO A 76 16.25 0.25 -24.47
N SER A 77 16.20 -0.98 -23.96
CA SER A 77 17.36 -1.87 -23.96
C SER A 77 17.71 -2.31 -25.39
N PRO A 78 19.01 -2.39 -25.76
CA PRO A 78 19.44 -2.98 -27.02
C PRO A 78 19.06 -4.45 -27.17
N GLN A 79 18.80 -5.15 -26.05
CA GLN A 79 18.30 -6.52 -26.03
C GLN A 79 17.03 -6.62 -25.18
N GLN A 80 16.00 -7.23 -25.75
CA GLN A 80 14.70 -7.44 -25.12
C GLN A 80 14.55 -8.91 -24.63
N PRO A 81 13.80 -9.16 -23.53
CA PRO A 81 13.24 -8.18 -22.60
C PRO A 81 14.35 -7.47 -21.80
N GLU A 82 14.04 -6.31 -21.21
CA GLU A 82 14.92 -5.62 -20.27
C GLU A 82 15.37 -6.56 -19.14
N LYS A 83 16.66 -6.49 -18.77
CA LYS A 83 17.25 -7.30 -17.71
C LYS A 83 18.17 -6.48 -16.82
N ALA A 84 18.03 -6.66 -15.52
CA ALA A 84 18.94 -6.11 -14.53
C ALA A 84 19.10 -7.08 -13.35
N ASP A 85 20.12 -6.88 -12.54
CA ASP A 85 20.33 -7.62 -11.30
C ASP A 85 20.41 -6.64 -10.13
N HIS A 86 19.65 -6.93 -9.08
CA HIS A 86 19.78 -6.25 -7.78
C HIS A 86 20.65 -7.08 -6.83
N PHE A 87 21.67 -6.45 -6.26
CA PHE A 87 22.57 -7.02 -5.26
C PHE A 87 22.35 -6.34 -3.91
N PHE A 88 22.21 -7.16 -2.86
CA PHE A 88 22.10 -6.73 -1.46
C PHE A 88 23.43 -6.99 -0.75
N GLN A 89 23.96 -6.00 -0.04
CA GLN A 89 25.18 -6.11 0.75
C GLN A 89 24.96 -5.55 2.17
N PRO A 90 24.85 -6.40 3.21
CA PRO A 90 24.93 -7.86 3.18
C PRO A 90 23.74 -8.53 2.46
N SER A 91 23.88 -9.81 2.10
CA SER A 91 22.82 -10.54 1.39
C SER A 91 21.52 -10.60 2.20
N ALA A 92 20.42 -10.19 1.59
CA ALA A 92 19.06 -10.26 2.16
C ALA A 92 18.46 -11.68 2.18
N LYS A 93 19.29 -12.74 2.13
CA LYS A 93 18.87 -14.16 2.04
C LYS A 93 18.02 -14.50 0.80
N LEU A 94 18.12 -13.67 -0.24
CA LEU A 94 17.45 -13.87 -1.53
C LEU A 94 18.33 -14.59 -2.56
N GLY A 95 19.58 -14.91 -2.19
CA GLY A 95 20.59 -15.45 -3.09
C GLY A 95 21.71 -14.42 -3.33
N LYS A 96 22.49 -14.65 -4.39
CA LYS A 96 23.60 -13.76 -4.79
C LYS A 96 23.09 -12.43 -5.35
N SER A 97 22.02 -12.49 -6.15
CA SER A 97 21.30 -11.34 -6.70
C SER A 97 19.83 -11.70 -6.89
N VAL A 98 19.02 -10.68 -7.12
CA VAL A 98 17.63 -10.79 -7.55
C VAL A 98 17.53 -10.30 -9.00
N PRO A 99 17.15 -11.16 -9.95
CA PRO A 99 17.03 -10.76 -11.35
C PRO A 99 15.73 -9.96 -11.57
N LEU A 100 15.84 -8.77 -12.14
CA LEU A 100 14.73 -7.97 -12.64
C LEU A 100 14.58 -8.25 -14.13
N ILE A 101 13.34 -8.51 -14.56
CA ILE A 101 13.04 -8.91 -15.94
C ILE A 101 11.82 -8.13 -16.42
N GLY A 102 11.93 -7.55 -17.62
CA GLY A 102 10.84 -6.87 -18.31
C GLY A 102 9.88 -7.84 -19.00
N ASP A 103 8.83 -7.28 -19.59
CA ASP A 103 7.86 -8.04 -20.36
C ASP A 103 8.47 -8.47 -21.68
N ALA A 104 8.18 -9.71 -22.10
CA ALA A 104 8.55 -10.11 -23.44
C ALA A 104 7.78 -9.23 -24.45
N PRO A 105 8.39 -8.79 -25.56
CA PRO A 105 7.69 -8.01 -26.58
C PRO A 105 6.38 -8.69 -27.01
N GLY A 106 5.26 -8.00 -26.86
CA GLY A 106 3.92 -8.51 -27.19
C GLY A 106 3.30 -9.50 -26.17
N LYS A 107 3.96 -9.77 -25.05
CA LYS A 107 3.45 -10.64 -23.96
C LYS A 107 3.72 -10.01 -22.59
N PRO A 108 2.77 -9.23 -22.04
CA PRO A 108 2.88 -8.77 -20.67
C PRO A 108 2.85 -9.96 -19.69
N SER A 109 3.80 -9.97 -18.75
CA SER A 109 4.03 -10.99 -17.72
C SER A 109 3.22 -10.72 -16.46
N LYS A 110 2.85 -9.46 -16.22
CA LYS A 110 1.72 -9.13 -15.35
C LYS A 110 0.47 -9.08 -16.24
N PRO A 111 -0.47 -10.04 -16.13
CA PRO A 111 -1.84 -9.67 -16.43
C PRO A 111 -2.14 -8.52 -15.47
N ASP A 112 -2.28 -7.29 -15.99
CA ASP A 112 -2.93 -6.20 -15.27
C ASP A 112 -4.19 -6.82 -14.68
N ARG A 113 -4.20 -7.06 -13.36
CA ARG A 113 -5.26 -7.75 -12.58
C ARG A 113 -6.56 -7.84 -13.36
N ASP A 114 -6.76 -8.90 -14.15
CA ASP A 114 -7.88 -9.12 -15.07
C ASP A 114 -8.73 -7.86 -15.35
N TYR A 115 -8.11 -6.76 -15.82
CA TYR A 115 -8.89 -5.64 -16.32
C TYR A 115 -9.23 -6.00 -17.74
N ASP A 116 -10.15 -6.96 -17.88
CA ASP A 116 -10.92 -7.12 -19.09
C ASP A 116 -12.09 -6.14 -19.04
N PRO A 117 -12.02 -4.97 -19.70
CA PRO A 117 -13.19 -4.09 -19.80
C PRO A 117 -14.37 -4.75 -20.52
N ARG A 118 -14.17 -5.91 -21.18
CA ARG A 118 -15.23 -6.71 -21.82
C ARG A 118 -15.83 -7.77 -20.87
N GLY A 119 -15.22 -8.01 -19.71
CA GLY A 119 -15.64 -8.99 -18.72
C GLY A 119 -16.22 -8.40 -17.43
N MET A 120 -16.16 -7.08 -17.22
CA MET A 120 -16.87 -6.44 -16.11
C MET A 120 -18.38 -6.50 -16.33
N GLU A 121 -19.00 -7.57 -15.84
CA GLU A 121 -20.44 -7.57 -15.61
C GLU A 121 -20.74 -6.40 -14.66
N LYS A 122 -21.58 -5.46 -15.13
CA LYS A 122 -22.00 -4.29 -14.35
C LYS A 122 -22.43 -4.78 -12.94
N PRO A 123 -21.84 -4.26 -11.85
CA PRO A 123 -22.25 -4.66 -10.52
C PRO A 123 -23.77 -4.52 -10.39
N LYS A 124 -24.45 -5.63 -10.12
CA LYS A 124 -25.91 -5.63 -9.89
C LYS A 124 -26.10 -5.19 -8.44
N GLY A 125 -26.83 -4.09 -8.20
CA GLY A 125 -27.15 -3.61 -6.84
C GLY A 125 -26.68 -2.17 -6.58
N ARG A 126 -26.35 -1.89 -5.31
CA ARG A 126 -25.90 -0.55 -4.85
C ARG A 126 -24.60 -0.67 -4.07
N LEU A 127 -23.72 0.32 -4.20
CA LEU A 127 -22.57 0.50 -3.32
C LEU A 127 -22.91 1.54 -2.24
N LEU A 128 -22.87 1.12 -0.99
CA LEU A 128 -23.10 1.94 0.19
C LEU A 128 -21.75 2.30 0.80
N MET A 129 -21.40 3.58 0.74
CA MET A 129 -20.13 4.11 1.23
C MET A 129 -20.30 4.78 2.59
N PHE A 130 -19.52 4.33 3.56
CA PHE A 130 -19.37 4.91 4.88
C PHE A 130 -17.94 5.39 5.07
N TRP A 131 -17.71 6.34 5.97
CA TRP A 131 -16.39 6.89 6.22
C TRP A 131 -16.25 7.41 7.65
N GLY A 132 -15.01 7.36 8.15
CA GLY A 132 -14.57 7.92 9.41
C GLY A 132 -14.68 6.93 10.57
N CYS A 133 -13.97 7.27 11.65
CA CYS A 133 -13.92 6.48 12.87
C CYS A 133 -15.05 6.90 13.83
N TYR A 134 -16.22 6.27 13.73
CA TYR A 134 -17.37 6.57 14.57
C TYR A 134 -18.07 5.30 15.04
N THR A 135 -18.65 5.33 16.25
CA THR A 135 -19.53 4.24 16.73
C THR A 135 -20.87 4.27 15.98
N LYS A 136 -21.36 5.46 15.63
CA LYS A 136 -22.57 5.69 14.82
C LYS A 136 -22.25 6.61 13.66
N ALA A 137 -22.74 6.27 12.48
CA ALA A 137 -22.49 7.03 11.27
C ALA A 137 -23.14 8.43 11.38
N PRO A 138 -22.39 9.52 11.19
CA PRO A 138 -22.96 10.85 11.16
C PRO A 138 -24.01 11.02 10.05
N LYS A 139 -24.88 12.03 10.20
CA LYS A 139 -25.86 12.39 9.15
C LYS A 139 -25.15 12.58 7.79
N GLY A 140 -25.77 12.07 6.73
CA GLY A 140 -25.22 12.13 5.36
C GLY A 140 -24.44 10.89 4.93
N GLN A 141 -24.43 9.85 5.76
CA GLN A 141 -23.94 8.49 5.46
C GLN A 141 -25.09 7.47 5.54
N PRO A 142 -25.09 6.41 4.70
CA PRO A 142 -24.13 6.18 3.63
C PRO A 142 -24.32 7.10 2.43
N PHE A 143 -23.26 7.28 1.65
CA PHE A 143 -23.40 7.74 0.27
C PHE A 143 -23.70 6.52 -0.61
N ILE A 144 -24.79 6.57 -1.38
CA ILE A 144 -25.29 5.41 -2.14
C ILE A 144 -25.04 5.65 -3.62
N ILE A 145 -24.26 4.75 -4.24
CA ILE A 145 -24.14 4.63 -5.68
C ILE A 145 -25.05 3.49 -6.13
N ASP A 146 -26.15 3.83 -6.78
CA ASP A 146 -27.10 2.85 -7.32
C ASP A 146 -26.73 2.53 -8.77
N PHE A 147 -26.16 1.34 -9.00
CA PHE A 147 -25.72 0.94 -10.34
C PHE A 147 -26.90 0.81 -11.30
N ALA A 148 -28.10 0.45 -10.84
CA ALA A 148 -29.29 0.35 -11.70
C ALA A 148 -29.75 1.74 -12.17
N LYS A 149 -29.61 2.76 -11.32
CA LYS A 149 -29.99 4.14 -11.64
C LYS A 149 -28.91 4.94 -12.36
N MET A 150 -27.66 4.47 -12.39
CA MET A 150 -26.66 5.05 -13.27
C MET A 150 -27.06 4.80 -14.72
N PRO A 151 -27.46 5.84 -15.47
CA PRO A 151 -27.71 5.71 -16.89
C PRO A 151 -26.41 5.26 -17.54
N THR A 152 -26.49 4.26 -18.42
CA THR A 152 -25.35 3.90 -19.29
C THR A 152 -24.82 5.13 -20.04
N ALA A 153 -25.66 6.16 -20.22
CA ALA A 153 -25.36 7.47 -20.82
C ALA A 153 -24.71 8.52 -19.88
N GLN A 154 -24.54 8.25 -18.58
CA GLN A 154 -23.78 9.12 -17.66
C GLN A 154 -22.33 8.68 -17.46
N MET A 155 -21.94 7.51 -17.98
CA MET A 155 -20.53 7.30 -18.26
C MET A 155 -20.20 8.26 -19.39
N PRO A 156 -19.34 9.28 -19.15
CA PRO A 156 -19.13 10.30 -20.17
C PRO A 156 -18.62 9.57 -21.42
N ALA A 157 -19.10 9.96 -22.61
CA ALA A 157 -18.84 9.20 -23.85
C ALA A 157 -17.34 9.00 -24.15
N ASN A 158 -16.49 9.83 -23.53
CA ASN A 158 -15.04 9.73 -23.56
C ASN A 158 -14.45 8.72 -22.58
N MET A 159 -15.21 8.07 -21.70
CA MET A 159 -14.69 7.16 -20.67
C MET A 159 -13.90 5.99 -21.28
N PRO A 160 -14.36 5.28 -22.33
CA PRO A 160 -13.54 4.27 -23.00
C PRO A 160 -12.25 4.85 -23.59
N ALA A 161 -12.29 6.06 -24.13
CA ALA A 161 -11.09 6.74 -24.65
C ALA A 161 -10.15 7.18 -23.52
N GLN A 162 -10.70 7.62 -22.38
CA GLN A 162 -9.97 7.98 -21.17
C GLN A 162 -9.30 6.76 -20.54
N MET A 163 -10.01 5.63 -20.45
CA MET A 163 -9.45 4.35 -20.00
C MET A 163 -8.33 3.87 -20.92
N ARG A 164 -8.54 3.94 -22.25
CA ARG A 164 -7.46 3.65 -23.22
C ARG A 164 -6.28 4.59 -23.05
N GLY A 165 -6.52 5.88 -22.79
CA GLY A 165 -5.48 6.87 -22.52
C GLY A 165 -4.70 6.57 -21.24
N MET A 166 -5.38 6.17 -20.16
CA MET A 166 -4.75 5.74 -18.91
C MET A 166 -3.95 4.45 -19.09
N GLN A 167 -4.48 3.49 -19.85
CA GLN A 167 -3.80 2.24 -20.17
C GLN A 167 -2.55 2.48 -21.04
N ALA A 168 -2.66 3.32 -22.07
CA ALA A 168 -1.52 3.71 -22.90
C ALA A 168 -0.47 4.46 -22.07
N ALA A 169 -0.89 5.34 -21.15
CA ALA A 169 0.01 6.03 -20.24
C ALA A 169 0.69 5.07 -19.25
N ALA A 170 -0.01 4.04 -18.76
CA ALA A 170 0.55 3.00 -17.92
C ALA A 170 1.57 2.14 -18.70
N MET A 171 1.21 1.68 -19.89
CA MET A 171 2.13 0.95 -20.78
C MET A 171 3.37 1.78 -21.13
N ALA A 172 3.20 3.08 -21.41
CA ALA A 172 4.33 3.97 -21.70
C ALA A 172 5.26 4.17 -20.49
N ARG A 173 4.74 4.15 -19.25
CA ARG A 173 5.56 4.19 -18.02
C ARG A 173 6.40 2.92 -17.84
N ASP A 174 5.97 1.82 -18.45
CA ASP A 174 6.50 0.48 -18.22
C ASP A 174 7.25 -0.07 -19.44
N ALA A 175 7.27 0.66 -20.56
CA ALA A 175 7.80 0.23 -21.84
C ALA A 175 9.30 -0.13 -21.85
N ASN A 176 10.09 0.46 -20.95
CA ASN A 176 11.54 0.19 -20.81
C ASN A 176 11.86 -0.24 -19.38
N ALA A 177 11.03 -1.15 -18.83
CA ALA A 177 11.07 -1.52 -17.43
C ALA A 177 11.42 -2.99 -17.21
N ALA A 178 12.14 -3.25 -16.12
CA ALA A 178 12.37 -4.57 -15.57
C ALA A 178 11.95 -4.59 -14.11
N TRP A 179 11.39 -5.69 -13.62
CA TRP A 179 10.88 -5.76 -12.25
C TRP A 179 11.08 -7.10 -11.56
N TRP A 180 10.84 -7.05 -10.26
CA TRP A 180 10.71 -8.18 -9.36
C TRP A 180 9.46 -7.98 -8.49
N PRO A 181 8.69 -9.03 -8.16
CA PRO A 181 8.79 -10.40 -8.67
C PRO A 181 8.44 -10.48 -10.16
N ASN A 182 8.93 -11.50 -10.86
CA ASN A 182 8.65 -11.71 -12.30
C ASN A 182 8.32 -13.19 -12.60
N GLY A 183 8.07 -13.50 -13.86
CA GLY A 183 7.68 -14.85 -14.29
C GLY A 183 8.75 -15.93 -14.12
N GLN A 184 10.02 -15.57 -13.86
CA GLN A 184 11.08 -16.56 -13.59
C GLN A 184 11.23 -16.85 -12.10
N SER A 185 11.11 -15.83 -11.26
CA SER A 185 11.16 -16.00 -9.81
C SER A 185 10.48 -14.83 -9.09
N GLY A 186 9.88 -15.14 -7.95
CA GLY A 186 9.23 -14.17 -7.08
C GLY A 186 9.45 -14.47 -5.60
N LYS A 187 10.57 -15.12 -5.28
CA LYS A 187 10.89 -15.54 -3.92
C LYS A 187 11.02 -14.32 -3.00
N GLN A 188 10.14 -14.23 -2.01
CA GLN A 188 10.15 -13.11 -1.08
C GLN A 188 11.17 -13.29 0.05
N PRO A 189 11.63 -12.18 0.67
CA PRO A 189 12.51 -12.24 1.84
C PRO A 189 11.83 -13.00 2.98
N LYS A 190 12.63 -13.72 3.76
CA LYS A 190 12.14 -14.45 4.94
C LYS A 190 12.36 -13.61 6.20
N SER A 191 11.59 -13.93 7.26
CA SER A 191 11.84 -13.39 8.59
C SER A 191 13.31 -13.55 9.00
N GLY A 192 13.87 -12.51 9.64
CA GLY A 192 15.28 -12.43 10.00
C GLY A 192 16.24 -12.15 8.83
N SER A 193 15.73 -11.68 7.68
CA SER A 193 16.54 -10.94 6.68
C SER A 193 16.60 -9.46 7.06
N SER A 194 17.52 -8.72 6.45
CA SER A 194 17.65 -7.28 6.62
C SER A 194 17.85 -6.64 5.25
N LEU A 195 17.28 -5.45 5.07
CA LEU A 195 17.51 -4.60 3.90
C LEU A 195 18.54 -3.50 4.17
N ARG A 196 19.09 -3.41 5.38
CA ARG A 196 20.08 -2.37 5.68
C ARG A 196 21.40 -2.66 4.99
N GLY A 197 22.05 -1.61 4.52
CA GLY A 197 23.38 -1.69 3.91
C GLY A 197 23.40 -1.21 2.47
N GLU A 198 24.42 -1.64 1.74
CA GLU A 198 24.66 -1.21 0.36
C GLU A 198 23.82 -2.02 -0.62
N HIS A 199 23.31 -1.33 -1.62
CA HIS A 199 22.55 -1.89 -2.73
C HIS A 199 23.22 -1.49 -4.04
N ARG A 200 23.23 -2.42 -4.98
CA ARG A 200 23.72 -2.19 -6.34
C ARG A 200 22.74 -2.76 -7.34
N VAL A 201 22.34 -1.96 -8.33
CA VAL A 201 21.54 -2.42 -9.47
C VAL A 201 22.39 -2.29 -10.72
N ALA A 202 22.60 -3.44 -11.37
CA ALA A 202 23.44 -3.54 -12.57
C ALA A 202 22.59 -3.93 -13.77
N SER A 203 22.86 -3.31 -14.91
CA SER A 203 22.14 -3.49 -16.16
C SER A 203 23.05 -3.17 -17.34
N ALA A 204 22.75 -3.73 -18.51
CA ALA A 204 23.43 -3.39 -19.77
C ALA A 204 22.86 -2.13 -20.45
N TYR A 205 21.71 -1.62 -20.00
CA TYR A 205 20.99 -0.51 -20.67
C TYR A 205 20.75 0.72 -19.78
N THR A 206 21.14 0.67 -18.50
CA THR A 206 21.12 1.83 -17.59
C THR A 206 22.49 2.04 -16.95
N PRO A 207 22.81 3.26 -16.48
CA PRO A 207 23.93 3.45 -15.56
C PRO A 207 23.82 2.54 -14.34
N GLU A 208 24.95 2.15 -13.76
CA GLU A 208 24.96 1.39 -12.51
C GLU A 208 24.44 2.26 -11.36
N ILE A 209 23.48 1.73 -10.60
CA ILE A 209 22.84 2.42 -9.48
C ILE A 209 23.42 1.87 -8.17
N LYS A 210 23.89 2.76 -7.29
CA LYS A 210 24.47 2.40 -5.98
C LYS A 210 23.90 3.30 -4.90
N PHE A 211 23.31 2.72 -3.86
CA PHE A 211 22.76 3.47 -2.73
C PHE A 211 22.86 2.64 -1.46
N ALA A 212 22.81 3.29 -0.30
CA ALA A 212 22.81 2.62 0.99
C ALA A 212 21.51 2.89 1.72
N VAL A 213 20.82 1.83 2.13
CA VAL A 213 19.53 1.91 2.83
C VAL A 213 19.77 1.83 4.34
N MET A 214 19.13 2.74 5.08
CA MET A 214 19.27 2.85 6.53
C MET A 214 18.12 2.17 7.29
N ASN A 215 16.92 2.23 6.74
CA ASN A 215 15.74 1.59 7.34
C ASN A 215 15.70 0.10 7.01
N ASP A 216 15.00 -0.65 7.86
CA ASP A 216 14.70 -2.06 7.63
C ASP A 216 13.19 -2.24 7.54
N TYR A 217 12.73 -3.49 7.41
CA TYR A 217 11.33 -3.85 7.50
C TYR A 217 10.63 -3.16 8.70
N MET A 218 9.44 -2.62 8.47
CA MET A 218 8.62 -2.08 9.55
C MET A 218 8.14 -3.21 10.47
N ALA A 219 7.88 -2.89 11.73
CA ALA A 219 7.23 -3.84 12.64
C ALA A 219 5.84 -4.24 12.09
N ALA A 220 5.47 -5.52 12.27
CA ALA A 220 4.17 -6.01 11.86
C ALA A 220 3.01 -5.27 12.55
N LEU A 221 2.04 -4.86 11.74
CA LEU A 221 0.80 -4.24 12.18
C LEU A 221 -0.21 -5.32 12.61
N ASN A 222 -0.66 -5.31 13.86
CA ASN A 222 -1.64 -6.29 14.33
C ASN A 222 -2.96 -5.60 14.64
N VAL A 223 -4.01 -5.88 13.84
CA VAL A 223 -5.35 -5.30 13.98
C VAL A 223 -6.28 -6.31 14.64
N ASN A 224 -6.86 -5.91 15.77
CA ASN A 224 -7.80 -6.69 16.57
C ASN A 224 -9.21 -6.07 16.45
N PRO A 225 -10.06 -6.58 15.57
CA PRO A 225 -11.47 -6.19 15.51
C PRO A 225 -12.24 -6.80 16.69
N SER A 226 -13.11 -6.01 17.30
CA SER A 226 -14.01 -6.46 18.37
C SER A 226 -15.36 -5.75 18.24
N GLU A 227 -16.45 -6.40 18.66
CA GLU A 227 -17.76 -5.76 18.66
C GLU A 227 -17.96 -4.97 19.94
N GLN A 228 -18.35 -3.70 19.83
CA GLN A 228 -18.61 -2.83 20.98
C GLN A 228 -19.70 -1.81 20.63
N LEU A 229 -20.75 -1.74 21.45
CA LEU A 229 -21.86 -0.79 21.27
C LEU A 229 -22.52 -0.85 19.88
N GLY A 230 -22.61 -2.05 19.29
CA GLY A 230 -23.16 -2.28 17.94
C GLY A 230 -22.20 -1.97 16.79
N ALA A 231 -21.10 -1.26 17.05
CA ALA A 231 -20.03 -0.97 16.10
C ALA A 231 -18.95 -2.07 16.11
N ILE A 232 -18.00 -1.98 15.18
CA ILE A 232 -16.76 -2.78 15.21
C ILE A 232 -15.61 -1.87 15.60
N LEU A 233 -15.05 -2.06 16.79
CA LEU A 233 -13.87 -1.37 17.26
C LEU A 233 -12.61 -2.10 16.77
N LEU A 234 -11.84 -1.43 15.92
CA LEU A 234 -10.49 -1.83 15.52
C LEU A 234 -9.49 -1.29 16.54
N LYS A 235 -8.68 -2.17 17.14
CA LYS A 235 -7.54 -1.79 17.98
C LYS A 235 -6.25 -2.35 17.40
N TRP A 236 -5.17 -1.58 17.42
CA TRP A 236 -3.85 -2.07 16.99
C TRP A 236 -2.74 -1.55 17.90
N SER A 237 -1.59 -2.23 17.85
CA SER A 237 -0.39 -1.75 18.55
C SER A 237 0.29 -0.63 17.75
N SER A 238 0.93 0.31 18.46
CA SER A 238 1.75 1.33 17.78
C SER A 238 2.87 0.66 16.98
N VAL A 239 3.15 1.20 15.79
CA VAL A 239 4.24 0.76 14.92
C VAL A 239 5.29 1.88 14.96
N PRO A 240 6.50 1.67 15.55
CA PRO A 240 7.41 2.76 15.90
C PRO A 240 7.81 3.69 14.74
N THR A 241 7.93 3.16 13.52
CA THR A 241 8.31 3.92 12.32
C THR A 241 7.12 4.37 11.48
N ALA A 242 5.89 4.17 11.96
CA ALA A 242 4.71 4.59 11.22
C ALA A 242 4.57 6.12 11.22
N THR A 243 4.23 6.66 10.06
CA THR A 243 3.97 8.09 9.84
C THR A 243 2.48 8.40 9.83
N GLY A 244 1.63 7.38 9.66
CA GLY A 244 0.17 7.47 9.71
C GLY A 244 -0.49 6.15 9.32
N TYR A 245 -1.82 6.07 9.51
CA TYR A 245 -2.60 4.86 9.26
C TYR A 245 -3.83 5.12 8.38
N VAL A 246 -4.16 4.18 7.51
CA VAL A 246 -5.45 4.12 6.80
C VAL A 246 -6.03 2.73 6.94
N ALA A 247 -7.32 2.65 7.23
CA ALA A 247 -8.06 1.40 7.22
C ALA A 247 -9.24 1.48 6.25
N TRP A 248 -9.56 0.35 5.63
CA TRP A 248 -10.77 0.17 4.88
C TRP A 248 -11.36 -1.21 5.16
N ALA A 249 -12.67 -1.35 4.94
CA ALA A 249 -13.37 -2.62 5.04
C ALA A 249 -14.51 -2.69 4.02
N MET A 250 -14.77 -3.89 3.51
CA MET A 250 -15.88 -4.18 2.60
C MET A 250 -16.71 -5.36 3.13
N GLY A 251 -18.01 -5.34 2.87
CA GLY A 251 -18.93 -6.40 3.25
C GLY A 251 -20.14 -6.48 2.32
N GLY A 252 -20.95 -7.53 2.45
CA GLY A 252 -22.09 -7.77 1.55
C GLY A 252 -21.72 -8.39 0.19
N MET A 253 -20.48 -8.83 -0.02
CA MET A 253 -20.00 -9.43 -1.28
C MET A 253 -20.86 -10.62 -1.75
N GLU A 254 -21.28 -11.49 -0.83
CA GLU A 254 -22.13 -12.67 -1.14
C GLU A 254 -23.50 -12.25 -1.70
N ARG A 255 -24.04 -11.12 -1.22
CA ARG A 255 -25.31 -10.56 -1.68
C ARG A 255 -25.15 -9.77 -2.97
N ALA A 256 -23.99 -9.15 -3.22
CA ALA A 256 -23.72 -8.37 -4.43
C ALA A 256 -23.87 -9.21 -5.71
N GLY A 257 -23.43 -10.47 -5.71
CA GLY A 257 -23.65 -11.40 -6.84
C GLY A 257 -25.13 -11.72 -7.12
N GLN A 258 -26.01 -11.46 -6.15
CA GLN A 258 -27.46 -11.68 -6.23
C GLN A 258 -28.25 -10.37 -6.37
N GLY A 259 -27.58 -9.26 -6.67
CA GLY A 259 -28.21 -7.93 -6.80
C GLY A 259 -28.37 -7.16 -5.49
N GLY A 260 -27.79 -7.65 -4.38
CA GLY A 260 -27.79 -6.99 -3.09
C GLY A 260 -26.73 -5.89 -2.94
N ASP A 261 -26.75 -5.23 -1.79
CA ASP A 261 -25.88 -4.09 -1.50
C ASP A 261 -24.44 -4.51 -1.17
N LEU A 262 -23.47 -3.88 -1.84
CA LEU A 262 -22.07 -3.86 -1.46
C LEU A 262 -21.85 -2.72 -0.46
N VAL A 263 -21.12 -2.98 0.62
CA VAL A 263 -20.77 -1.98 1.61
C VAL A 263 -19.27 -1.74 1.62
N MET A 264 -18.87 -0.47 1.61
CA MET A 264 -17.48 -0.05 1.77
C MET A 264 -17.38 0.99 2.88
N TRP A 265 -16.37 0.85 3.72
CA TRP A 265 -16.02 1.78 4.77
C TRP A 265 -14.54 2.16 4.67
N THR A 266 -14.21 3.43 4.94
CA THR A 266 -12.83 3.92 5.09
C THR A 266 -12.65 4.70 6.38
N SER A 267 -11.42 4.74 6.93
CA SER A 267 -11.11 5.53 8.13
C SER A 267 -11.04 7.04 7.88
N ALA A 268 -11.09 7.48 6.63
CA ALA A 268 -11.00 8.89 6.25
C ALA A 268 -12.21 9.69 6.77
N SER A 269 -12.03 10.96 7.12
CA SER A 269 -13.16 11.80 7.56
C SER A 269 -14.06 12.30 6.42
N SER A 270 -13.66 12.06 5.17
CA SER A 270 -14.36 12.49 3.97
C SER A 270 -14.73 11.30 3.08
N ARG A 271 -15.54 11.56 2.04
CA ARG A 271 -16.03 10.56 1.06
C ARG A 271 -14.93 10.00 0.14
N ASP A 272 -13.66 10.16 0.51
CA ASP A 272 -12.54 9.64 -0.24
C ASP A 272 -12.43 8.12 -0.05
N ASN A 273 -12.53 7.41 -1.17
CA ASN A 273 -12.51 5.94 -1.19
C ASN A 273 -11.14 5.37 -1.52
N GLY A 274 -10.13 6.19 -1.82
CA GLY A 274 -8.89 5.72 -2.45
C GLY A 274 -7.61 6.18 -1.77
N VAL A 275 -7.64 7.28 -1.01
CA VAL A 275 -6.43 7.78 -0.33
C VAL A 275 -5.91 6.74 0.65
N GLY A 276 -4.65 6.34 0.43
CA GLY A 276 -3.92 5.41 1.29
C GLY A 276 -4.18 3.92 1.06
N MET A 277 -4.89 3.55 -0.01
CA MET A 277 -4.88 2.16 -0.50
C MET A 277 -3.56 1.81 -1.20
N ASP A 278 -2.93 2.80 -1.81
CA ASP A 278 -1.59 2.74 -2.41
C ASP A 278 -0.53 3.36 -1.47
N TRP A 279 0.72 3.41 -1.92
CA TRP A 279 1.84 4.03 -1.24
C TRP A 279 1.69 5.56 -1.14
N LEU A 280 1.96 6.11 0.05
CA LEU A 280 2.02 7.55 0.29
C LEU A 280 3.39 7.95 0.81
N ALA A 281 3.96 9.01 0.22
CA ALA A 281 5.20 9.60 0.72
C ALA A 281 4.95 10.30 2.08
N PRO A 282 5.93 10.38 3.00
CA PRO A 282 5.74 10.96 4.32
C PRO A 282 5.16 12.38 4.33
N ALA A 283 5.57 13.23 3.39
CA ALA A 283 5.02 14.59 3.27
C ALA A 283 3.53 14.59 2.89
N GLU A 284 3.12 13.66 2.02
CA GLU A 284 1.71 13.49 1.66
C GLU A 284 0.91 12.90 2.82
N VAL A 285 1.48 11.98 3.59
CA VAL A 285 0.87 11.48 4.83
C VAL A 285 0.57 12.63 5.78
N GLN A 286 1.52 13.55 6.02
CA GLN A 286 1.30 14.71 6.89
C GLN A 286 0.19 15.63 6.36
N ARG A 287 0.18 15.91 5.05
CA ARG A 287 -0.91 16.69 4.42
C ARG A 287 -2.27 16.01 4.61
N GLN A 288 -2.33 14.69 4.45
CA GLN A 288 -3.57 13.94 4.59
C GLN A 288 -4.02 13.76 6.05
N ILE A 289 -3.10 13.77 7.01
CA ILE A 289 -3.43 13.87 8.45
C ILE A 289 -4.09 15.22 8.74
N ALA A 290 -3.53 16.32 8.23
CA ALA A 290 -4.13 17.65 8.38
C ALA A 290 -5.52 17.73 7.72
N ALA A 291 -5.70 17.07 6.59
CA ALA A 291 -7.00 16.91 5.92
C ALA A 291 -7.92 15.85 6.57
N LYS A 292 -7.44 15.15 7.63
CA LYS A 292 -8.15 14.07 8.34
C LYS A 292 -8.56 12.90 7.44
N ASN A 293 -7.83 12.63 6.37
CA ASN A 293 -8.01 11.46 5.52
C ASN A 293 -7.10 10.29 5.91
N VAL A 294 -6.00 10.58 6.63
CA VAL A 294 -5.09 9.60 7.23
C VAL A 294 -5.12 9.79 8.75
N MET A 295 -5.16 8.70 9.51
CA MET A 295 -5.08 8.73 10.97
C MET A 295 -3.64 9.04 11.41
N PRO A 296 -3.42 9.87 12.44
CA PRO A 296 -2.07 10.16 12.93
C PRO A 296 -1.40 8.91 13.52
N PRO A 297 -0.06 8.88 13.58
CA PRO A 297 0.70 7.71 14.05
C PRO A 297 0.50 7.41 15.55
N THR A 298 -0.07 8.35 16.30
CA THR A 298 -0.44 8.15 17.72
C THR A 298 -1.81 7.50 17.90
N GLN A 299 -2.64 7.45 16.85
CA GLN A 299 -3.96 6.82 16.92
C GLN A 299 -3.82 5.30 16.80
N THR A 300 -4.42 4.57 17.73
CA THR A 300 -4.36 3.09 17.83
C THR A 300 -5.74 2.43 17.88
N THR A 301 -6.79 3.23 17.70
CA THR A 301 -8.18 2.76 17.70
C THR A 301 -9.02 3.48 16.65
N CYS A 302 -9.94 2.77 16.01
CA CYS A 302 -10.91 3.32 15.08
C CYS A 302 -12.17 2.45 15.03
N SER A 303 -13.36 3.04 15.03
CA SER A 303 -14.62 2.29 14.98
C SER A 303 -15.21 2.32 13.58
N ILE A 304 -15.58 1.15 13.07
CA ILE A 304 -16.50 1.00 11.93
C ILE A 304 -17.93 1.20 12.47
N PRO A 305 -18.71 2.15 11.94
CA PRO A 305 -20.04 2.44 12.47
C PRO A 305 -21.00 1.26 12.47
N ALA A 306 -21.91 1.22 13.45
CA ALA A 306 -22.94 0.19 13.56
C ALA A 306 -23.80 0.06 12.29
N GLU A 307 -24.09 1.18 11.63
CA GLU A 307 -24.86 1.25 10.38
C GLU A 307 -24.12 0.56 9.22
N ALA A 308 -22.80 0.71 9.14
CA ALA A 308 -21.97 0.04 8.14
C ALA A 308 -21.92 -1.47 8.39
N LYS A 309 -21.71 -1.88 9.65
CA LYS A 309 -21.76 -3.30 10.06
C LYS A 309 -23.10 -3.94 9.72
N ALA A 310 -24.20 -3.26 10.03
CA ALA A 310 -25.56 -3.75 9.78
C ALA A 310 -25.82 -3.90 8.27
N ALA A 311 -25.48 -2.88 7.47
CA ALA A 311 -25.61 -2.95 6.01
C ALA A 311 -24.75 -4.09 5.41
N ALA A 312 -23.56 -4.31 5.96
CA ALA A 312 -22.66 -5.37 5.55
C ALA A 312 -23.14 -6.79 5.94
N GLY A 313 -24.17 -6.91 6.79
CA GLY A 313 -24.70 -8.19 7.26
C GLY A 313 -23.79 -8.87 8.28
N GLY A 314 -23.03 -8.08 9.04
CA GLY A 314 -22.19 -8.55 10.15
C GLY A 314 -20.74 -8.88 9.76
N MET A 315 -20.51 -9.57 8.63
CA MET A 315 -19.15 -9.89 8.18
C MET A 315 -18.59 -8.82 7.24
N MET A 316 -17.37 -8.37 7.54
CA MET A 316 -16.58 -7.49 6.68
C MET A 316 -15.14 -8.00 6.60
N PHE A 317 -14.55 -7.86 5.42
CA PHE A 317 -13.12 -8.04 5.21
C PHE A 317 -12.48 -6.67 5.06
N GLY A 318 -11.38 -6.43 5.77
CA GLY A 318 -10.69 -5.16 5.71
C GLY A 318 -9.19 -5.30 5.70
N SER A 319 -8.54 -4.17 5.41
CA SER A 319 -7.10 -4.02 5.47
C SER A 319 -6.77 -2.69 6.14
N MET A 320 -5.66 -2.68 6.87
CA MET A 320 -5.06 -1.48 7.41
C MET A 320 -3.63 -1.34 6.91
N ASN A 321 -3.27 -0.14 6.47
CA ASN A 321 -1.92 0.25 6.08
C ASN A 321 -1.34 1.19 7.14
N ALA A 322 -0.13 0.89 7.59
CA ALA A 322 0.76 1.78 8.32
C ALA A 322 1.82 2.29 7.35
N PHE A 323 1.78 3.58 7.01
CA PHE A 323 2.80 4.20 6.15
C PHE A 323 4.10 4.37 6.92
N GLY A 324 5.23 4.11 6.27
CA GLY A 324 6.55 4.20 6.87
C GLY A 324 7.39 5.35 6.34
N PRO A 325 8.71 5.30 6.61
CA PRO A 325 9.67 6.19 6.00
C PRO A 325 9.81 5.96 4.49
N GLU A 326 10.37 6.95 3.82
CA GLU A 326 10.81 6.88 2.43
C GLU A 326 12.26 7.39 2.35
N GLU A 327 13.12 6.66 1.66
CA GLU A 327 14.51 7.06 1.37
C GLU A 327 14.65 7.37 -0.12
N ASN A 328 15.20 8.54 -0.43
CA ASN A 328 15.35 9.05 -1.80
C ASN A 328 16.83 9.29 -2.10
N PHE A 329 17.30 8.72 -3.20
CA PHE A 329 18.68 8.79 -3.66
C PHE A 329 18.73 9.32 -5.09
N SER A 330 19.84 9.95 -5.43
CA SER A 330 20.09 10.48 -6.76
C SER A 330 21.58 10.57 -7.02
N PHE A 331 21.96 10.40 -8.27
CA PHE A 331 23.32 10.66 -8.72
C PHE A 331 23.33 11.49 -10.01
N PRO A 332 24.15 12.54 -10.09
CA PRO A 332 24.87 13.15 -8.97
C PRO A 332 23.91 13.72 -7.91
N PRO A 333 24.36 13.93 -6.66
CA PRO A 333 23.57 14.60 -5.63
C PRO A 333 23.08 15.97 -6.11
N LYS A 334 21.94 16.42 -5.57
CA LYS A 334 21.39 17.73 -5.90
C LYS A 334 22.42 18.83 -5.63
N PRO A 335 22.75 19.69 -6.63
CA PRO A 335 23.66 20.80 -6.42
C PRO A 335 23.15 21.77 -5.37
N ALA A 336 24.06 22.31 -4.55
CA ALA A 336 23.73 23.33 -3.56
C ALA A 336 23.37 24.69 -4.21
N ASP A 337 23.94 24.98 -5.38
CA ASP A 337 23.59 26.19 -6.15
C ASP A 337 22.25 26.00 -6.87
N PRO A 338 21.19 26.77 -6.52
CA PRO A 338 19.88 26.68 -7.15
C PRO A 338 19.87 27.11 -8.63
N LYS A 339 20.91 27.81 -9.11
CA LYS A 339 21.04 28.23 -10.51
C LYS A 339 21.71 27.16 -11.39
N ALA A 340 22.46 26.24 -10.78
CA ALA A 340 23.11 25.16 -11.51
C ALA A 340 22.09 24.18 -12.09
N VAL A 341 22.28 23.73 -13.32
CA VAL A 341 21.46 22.67 -13.92
C VAL A 341 21.81 21.34 -13.26
N TRP A 342 20.80 20.64 -12.73
CA TRP A 342 20.97 19.31 -12.15
C TRP A 342 20.72 18.25 -13.23
N ASN A 343 21.80 17.71 -13.77
CA ASN A 343 21.75 16.63 -14.77
C ASN A 343 21.79 15.28 -14.06
N ILE A 344 20.63 14.64 -13.92
CA ILE A 344 20.47 13.42 -13.13
C ILE A 344 20.75 12.20 -14.02
N ASP A 345 21.69 11.36 -13.61
CA ASP A 345 21.91 10.06 -14.26
C ASP A 345 20.87 9.05 -13.78
N TRP A 346 20.72 8.90 -12.46
CA TRP A 346 19.74 7.99 -11.90
C TRP A 346 19.12 8.50 -10.60
N THR A 347 17.92 7.99 -10.32
CA THR A 347 17.28 8.11 -9.01
C THR A 347 16.94 6.72 -8.47
N ALA A 348 16.97 6.59 -7.14
CA ALA A 348 16.46 5.42 -6.46
C ALA A 348 15.53 5.85 -5.32
N LYS A 349 14.41 5.15 -5.16
CA LYS A 349 13.43 5.39 -4.11
C LYS A 349 13.15 4.10 -3.35
N VAL A 350 13.18 4.15 -2.04
CA VAL A 350 12.83 3.03 -1.16
C VAL A 350 11.69 3.46 -0.26
N ARG A 351 10.56 2.73 -0.30
CA ARG A 351 9.36 3.03 0.49
C ARG A 351 9.04 1.87 1.42
N PHE A 352 8.69 2.19 2.66
CA PHE A 352 8.36 1.20 3.68
C PHE A 352 6.89 1.30 4.10
N ARG A 353 6.22 0.15 4.25
CA ARG A 353 4.85 0.04 4.75
C ARG A 353 4.71 -1.22 5.61
N SER A 354 3.83 -1.19 6.60
CA SER A 354 3.25 -2.42 7.15
C SER A 354 1.76 -2.48 6.82
N SER A 355 1.25 -3.67 6.51
CA SER A 355 -0.17 -3.86 6.23
C SER A 355 -0.72 -5.08 6.97
N ALA A 356 -1.97 -4.98 7.39
CA ALA A 356 -2.66 -6.00 8.14
C ALA A 356 -4.06 -6.24 7.58
N SER A 357 -4.36 -7.48 7.19
CA SER A 357 -5.73 -7.88 6.86
C SER A 357 -6.48 -8.31 8.11
N PHE A 358 -7.77 -7.97 8.18
CA PHE A 358 -8.63 -8.36 9.28
C PHE A 358 -10.01 -8.77 8.76
N MET A 359 -10.69 -9.62 9.53
CA MET A 359 -12.07 -10.02 9.29
C MET A 359 -12.91 -9.73 10.53
N THR A 360 -14.10 -9.18 10.32
CA THR A 360 -15.04 -8.82 11.39
C THR A 360 -16.21 -9.80 11.40
N GLY A 361 -16.90 -9.95 12.53
CA GLY A 361 -18.07 -10.83 12.63
C GLY A 361 -17.77 -12.32 12.92
N MET A 362 -16.50 -12.71 13.03
CA MET A 362 -16.08 -14.04 13.51
C MET A 362 -16.00 -14.15 15.06
N GLY A 363 -16.55 -13.17 15.78
CA GLY A 363 -16.29 -12.86 17.19
C GLY A 363 -16.60 -13.96 18.23
N ALA A 364 -17.03 -15.15 17.82
CA ALA A 364 -17.20 -16.31 18.71
C ALA A 364 -16.13 -17.39 18.57
N MET A 365 -15.30 -17.39 17.51
CA MET A 365 -14.36 -18.50 17.27
C MET A 365 -12.93 -18.24 17.80
N GLY A 366 -12.59 -17.00 18.12
CA GLY A 366 -11.28 -16.62 18.70
C GLY A 366 -11.23 -16.59 20.22
N SER A 367 -12.38 -16.50 20.89
CA SER A 367 -12.46 -16.39 22.36
C SER A 367 -12.57 -17.73 23.09
N ALA A 368 -12.81 -18.83 22.36
CA ALA A 368 -12.89 -20.18 22.93
C ALA A 368 -11.53 -20.91 22.97
N ALA A 369 -10.49 -20.41 22.30
CA ALA A 369 -9.16 -21.04 22.29
C ALA A 369 -8.21 -20.49 23.38
N GLY A 370 -8.65 -19.52 24.19
CA GLY A 370 -7.84 -18.88 25.22
C GLY A 370 -8.24 -19.20 26.66
N GLN A 371 -9.27 -20.02 26.88
CA GLN A 371 -9.83 -20.24 28.22
C GLN A 371 -10.41 -21.64 28.46
N ASP A 372 -10.02 -22.64 27.67
CA ASP A 372 -10.14 -24.03 28.09
C ASP A 372 -8.73 -24.59 28.30
N GLY A 373 -8.47 -25.01 29.54
CA GLY A 373 -7.17 -25.46 30.01
C GLY A 373 -6.54 -26.43 29.02
N ALA A 374 -5.29 -26.14 28.65
CA ALA A 374 -4.47 -27.05 27.85
C ALA A 374 -4.58 -28.47 28.43
N PRO A 375 -5.04 -29.48 27.66
CA PRO A 375 -4.96 -30.85 28.13
C PRO A 375 -3.48 -31.15 28.34
N ALA A 376 -3.14 -31.54 29.56
CA ALA A 376 -1.77 -31.89 29.96
C ALA A 376 -1.16 -32.81 28.89
N ARG A 377 -0.06 -32.36 28.27
CA ARG A 377 0.70 -33.17 27.33
C ARG A 377 1.14 -34.44 28.07
N LYS A 378 0.62 -35.59 27.64
CA LYS A 378 1.12 -36.88 28.13
C LYS A 378 2.62 -36.99 27.74
N PRO A 379 3.51 -37.39 28.67
CA PRO A 379 4.93 -37.59 28.38
C PRO A 379 5.11 -38.59 27.24
N LYS A 380 6.06 -38.34 26.34
CA LYS A 380 6.40 -39.26 25.24
C LYS A 380 7.44 -40.27 25.74
N ALA A 381 7.12 -41.55 25.66
CA ALA A 381 8.07 -42.61 25.97
C ALA A 381 9.30 -42.52 25.03
N CYS A 382 10.50 -42.45 25.64
CA CYS A 382 11.75 -42.35 24.92
C CYS A 382 12.03 -43.69 24.19
N LYS A 383 12.35 -43.64 22.89
CA LYS A 383 12.73 -44.82 22.09
C LYS A 383 14.25 -45.00 22.14
N GLY A 384 14.70 -46.22 22.47
CA GLY A 384 16.11 -46.58 22.40
C GLY A 384 16.63 -46.71 20.95
N PRO A 385 17.94 -46.96 20.75
CA PRO A 385 18.61 -46.95 19.44
C PRO A 385 18.14 -48.04 18.45
N LEU A 386 17.18 -48.89 18.83
CA LEU A 386 16.53 -49.88 17.96
C LEU A 386 14.99 -49.76 17.96
N GLY A 387 14.44 -48.62 18.40
CA GLY A 387 13.00 -48.35 18.34
C GLY A 387 12.14 -49.04 19.41
N ILE A 388 12.76 -49.80 20.33
CA ILE A 388 12.07 -50.46 21.44
C ILE A 388 11.85 -49.43 22.57
N PRO A 389 10.61 -49.29 23.11
CA PRO A 389 10.33 -48.42 24.25
C PRO A 389 11.03 -48.91 25.52
N ILE A 390 11.68 -48.01 26.27
CA ILE A 390 12.28 -48.35 27.58
C ILE A 390 11.20 -48.20 28.65
N PRO A 391 10.83 -49.26 29.39
CA PRO A 391 9.86 -49.17 30.48
C PRO A 391 10.43 -48.30 31.62
N GLY A 392 9.68 -47.29 32.05
CA GLY A 392 9.98 -46.51 33.26
C GLY A 392 10.72 -45.17 33.07
N SER A 393 10.99 -44.74 31.84
CA SER A 393 11.61 -43.42 31.56
C SER A 393 10.66 -42.48 30.80
N SER A 394 10.47 -41.26 31.33
CA SER A 394 9.70 -40.18 30.71
C SER A 394 10.60 -39.09 30.12
N CYS A 395 10.37 -38.78 28.84
CA CYS A 395 10.76 -37.58 28.13
C CYS A 395 9.45 -36.87 27.66
#